data_AF-D3HK74-F1
#
_entry.id   AF-D3HK74-F1
#
_cell.length_a   1.000
_cell.length_b   1.000
_cell.length_c   1.000
_cell.angle_alpha   90.00
_cell.angle_beta   90.00
_cell.angle_gamma   90.00
#
_symmetry.space_group_name_H-M   'P 1'
#
loop_
_entity.id
_entity.type
_entity.pdbx_description
1 polymer ?
#
loop_
_entity_poly.entity_id
_entity_poly.type
_entity_poly.pdbx_seq_one_letter_code
_entity_poly.pdbx_strand_id
1 'polypeptide(L)'
;MQSKYVSERPLIKTLFKQGLTKNKETPIETVSFTDTLQSADEHALSPEHLAPIGPGTTNTWIKKELILSEKTRLKYNVATCTAVDINDLGAKRLTDAYHQIRGLPGFVHRFLHGRPSLERALFVQAPEMYPIFDTPYDDSKTILMTNPAYLDIKKFLSDCEKVSTGYALKQLKNSENGLALVTWYIHPEALPAKFRNTLPAHKVLEYHRNQLIHEADFACKSKKGKQPFDYYRYGQEMTPLQLCGSFSKLPRTVSQDSITTLESRSESIYLACLFDLDQDKKQSLIYLTSLRDNILANLSTVYGVTPQDKIKIYLHMPYLEATTTLHVHVRVNQADHGLEDAKSFGINEIIDTLEKGGSVTDMILSRGTIYCSEYPIGENIEGVCVKTVPNIQRDWKDIFNLLKADKLTIAYLLQALQENAVKSRMQLLDLDQIGELLKIIEEIDEYPSIEELINILKRMEVNAELKKLGWSLETGTCIKQESHKNPPQALLG
;
A
#
# COMPACT_ATOMS: atom_id res chain seq x y z
N MET A 1 27.22 48.87 -21.01
CA MET A 1 27.70 48.18 -19.80
C MET A 1 27.06 46.80 -19.77
N GLN A 2 27.50 45.80 -20.54
CA GLN A 2 28.69 44.96 -20.37
C GLN A 2 28.90 44.43 -18.93
N SER A 3 28.66 43.12 -18.74
CA SER A 3 29.47 42.16 -17.97
C SER A 3 28.67 40.86 -17.81
N LYS A 4 28.85 39.87 -18.68
CA LYS A 4 29.76 38.70 -18.52
C LYS A 4 29.31 37.73 -17.41
N TYR A 5 28.70 36.62 -17.81
CA TYR A 5 29.08 35.29 -17.34
C TYR A 5 28.91 34.29 -18.50
N VAL A 6 30.02 33.65 -18.85
CA VAL A 6 30.23 32.70 -19.93
C VAL A 6 30.71 31.40 -19.28
N SER A 7 30.14 30.27 -19.74
CA SER A 7 30.65 28.88 -19.66
C SER A 7 30.73 28.25 -18.25
N GLU A 8 30.45 26.97 -18.00
CA GLU A 8 30.67 25.77 -18.82
C GLU A 8 29.56 24.72 -18.58
N ARG A 9 29.03 24.13 -19.65
CA ARG A 9 28.28 22.86 -19.61
C ARG A 9 29.20 21.75 -20.09
N PRO A 10 29.36 20.64 -19.37
CA PRO A 10 29.91 19.44 -19.97
C PRO A 10 28.83 18.78 -20.87
N LEU A 11 29.13 18.74 -22.16
CA LEU A 11 28.47 17.91 -23.16
C LEU A 11 28.66 16.44 -22.77
N ILE A 12 27.58 15.77 -22.34
CA ILE A 12 27.51 14.30 -22.31
C ILE A 12 27.53 13.84 -23.77
N LYS A 13 28.69 13.40 -24.24
CA LYS A 13 28.85 12.73 -25.54
C LYS A 13 28.14 11.38 -25.48
N THR A 14 27.20 11.22 -26.40
CA THR A 14 26.58 9.95 -26.81
C THR A 14 27.66 8.93 -27.16
N LEU A 15 27.72 7.82 -26.43
CA LEU A 15 28.53 6.64 -26.76
C LEU A 15 27.59 5.45 -26.98
N PHE A 16 26.97 5.39 -28.15
CA PHE A 16 26.57 4.11 -28.74
C PHE A 16 27.62 3.77 -29.79
N LYS A 17 28.61 2.95 -29.43
CA LYS A 17 29.44 2.26 -30.42
C LYS A 17 28.72 0.98 -30.83
N GLN A 18 28.26 0.94 -32.07
CA GLN A 18 28.02 -0.31 -32.79
C GLN A 18 29.37 -1.00 -33.01
N GLY A 19 29.53 -2.17 -32.40
CA GLY A 19 30.63 -3.10 -32.69
C GLY A 19 30.06 -4.36 -33.30
N LEU A 20 29.83 -4.34 -34.62
CA LEU A 20 29.72 -5.55 -35.43
C LEU A 20 31.15 -6.02 -35.73
N THR A 21 31.56 -7.17 -35.22
CA THR A 21 32.64 -7.95 -35.83
C THR A 21 32.32 -9.43 -35.79
N LYS A 22 32.60 -10.08 -36.93
CA LYS A 22 32.33 -11.48 -37.26
C LYS A 22 33.31 -12.43 -36.56
N ASN A 23 32.76 -13.58 -36.16
CA ASN A 23 33.30 -14.96 -36.10
C ASN A 23 34.75 -15.21 -35.68
N LYS A 24 34.90 -16.09 -34.67
CA LYS A 24 35.76 -17.28 -34.77
C LYS A 24 35.29 -18.35 -33.77
N GLU A 25 34.93 -19.51 -34.32
CA GLU A 25 34.70 -20.77 -33.59
C GLU A 25 36.01 -21.27 -32.98
N THR A 26 35.95 -21.82 -31.77
CA THR A 26 37.02 -22.62 -31.15
C THR A 26 36.37 -23.67 -30.24
N PRO A 27 36.91 -24.91 -30.15
CA PRO A 27 36.15 -26.10 -29.76
C PRO A 27 35.88 -26.21 -28.26
N ILE A 28 34.80 -26.91 -27.94
CA ILE A 28 34.32 -27.24 -26.60
C ILE A 28 35.24 -28.29 -25.98
N GLU A 29 35.98 -27.91 -24.94
CA GLU A 29 36.57 -28.85 -23.98
C GLU A 29 35.50 -29.25 -22.96
N THR A 30 35.29 -30.56 -22.84
CA THR A 30 34.34 -31.19 -21.92
C THR A 30 34.98 -31.28 -20.55
N VAL A 31 34.60 -30.40 -19.63
CA VAL A 31 34.96 -30.51 -18.21
C VAL A 31 33.80 -31.16 -17.47
N SER A 32 34.00 -32.41 -17.05
CA SER A 32 33.07 -33.14 -16.19
C SER A 32 33.17 -32.59 -14.76
N PHE A 33 32.18 -31.80 -14.35
CA PHE A 33 31.94 -31.52 -12.93
C PHE A 33 31.02 -32.60 -12.37
N THR A 34 31.62 -33.52 -11.63
CA THR A 34 30.95 -34.34 -10.62
C THR A 34 31.27 -33.71 -9.29
N ASP A 35 30.37 -32.87 -8.79
CA ASP A 35 30.43 -32.36 -7.41
C ASP A 35 29.01 -32.28 -6.84
N THR A 36 28.79 -33.16 -5.86
CA THR A 36 27.94 -33.02 -4.67
C THR A 36 26.63 -32.24 -4.80
N LEU A 37 25.57 -33.00 -5.01
CA LEU A 37 24.18 -32.64 -4.73
C LEU A 37 23.98 -32.55 -3.19
N GLN A 38 24.45 -31.47 -2.56
CA GLN A 38 23.96 -31.06 -1.25
C GLN A 38 22.72 -30.17 -1.47
N SER A 39 21.64 -30.52 -0.79
CA SER A 39 20.27 -30.00 -0.96
C SER A 39 20.20 -28.48 -0.92
N ALA A 40 19.96 -27.85 -2.07
CA ALA A 40 19.77 -26.41 -2.23
C ALA A 40 18.41 -25.87 -1.70
N ASP A 41 17.63 -26.69 -1.00
CA ASP A 41 16.26 -26.35 -0.56
C ASP A 41 16.16 -25.75 0.86
N GLU A 42 17.24 -25.63 1.62
CA GLU A 42 17.20 -25.08 3.00
C GLU A 42 16.90 -23.55 3.08
N HIS A 43 16.70 -22.88 1.95
CA HIS A 43 16.48 -21.43 1.91
C HIS A 43 15.22 -20.97 1.16
N ALA A 44 14.33 -21.89 0.75
CA ALA A 44 13.08 -21.51 0.10
C ALA A 44 12.12 -20.84 1.09
N LEU A 45 11.52 -19.71 0.68
CA LEU A 45 10.44 -19.08 1.44
C LEU A 45 9.17 -19.94 1.34
N SER A 46 8.51 -20.12 2.48
CA SER A 46 7.28 -20.91 2.63
C SER A 46 6.24 -20.12 3.46
N PRO A 47 4.97 -20.55 3.49
CA PRO A 47 3.89 -19.80 4.15
C PRO A 47 4.07 -19.58 5.66
N GLU A 48 4.83 -20.43 6.34
CA GLU A 48 5.17 -20.31 7.77
C GLU A 48 6.07 -19.10 8.10
N HIS A 49 6.75 -18.56 7.08
CA HIS A 49 7.58 -17.36 7.21
C HIS A 49 6.77 -16.06 7.18
N LEU A 50 5.46 -16.13 6.94
CA LEU A 50 4.58 -14.96 6.93
C LEU A 50 4.23 -14.55 8.36
N ALA A 51 4.40 -13.27 8.64
CA ALA A 51 3.98 -12.69 9.91
C ALA A 51 2.44 -12.69 10.02
N PRO A 52 1.90 -12.87 11.24
CA PRO A 52 0.47 -12.76 11.48
C PRO A 52 0.00 -11.32 11.24
N ILE A 53 -1.26 -11.19 10.81
CA ILE A 53 -1.87 -9.93 10.41
C ILE A 53 -3.23 -9.82 11.08
N GLY A 54 -3.49 -8.69 11.74
CA GLY A 54 -4.73 -8.47 12.48
C GLY A 54 -4.62 -7.33 13.49
N PRO A 55 -5.72 -6.97 14.18
CA PRO A 55 -5.69 -5.96 15.22
C PRO A 55 -4.83 -6.49 16.37
N GLY A 56 -3.86 -5.69 16.81
CA GLY A 56 -2.94 -6.09 17.89
C GLY A 56 -1.70 -6.89 17.43
N THR A 57 -1.57 -7.24 16.14
CA THR A 57 -0.34 -7.88 15.61
C THR A 57 0.77 -6.88 15.29
N THR A 58 0.44 -5.59 15.25
CA THR A 58 1.29 -4.50 14.75
C THR A 58 2.62 -4.32 15.50
N ASN A 59 2.80 -4.97 16.65
CA ASN A 59 3.98 -4.80 17.50
C ASN A 59 4.47 -6.11 18.15
N THR A 60 4.07 -7.28 17.66
CA THR A 60 4.53 -8.57 18.24
C THR A 60 6.01 -8.86 17.95
N TRP A 61 6.57 -8.19 16.94
CA TRP A 61 8.00 -8.27 16.62
C TRP A 61 8.78 -7.26 17.47
N ILE A 62 9.89 -7.69 18.07
CA ILE A 62 10.78 -6.80 18.83
C ILE A 62 11.15 -5.60 17.95
N LYS A 63 10.55 -4.45 18.29
CA LYS A 63 10.48 -3.21 17.50
C LYS A 63 11.83 -2.50 17.31
N LYS A 64 12.94 -3.10 17.76
CA LYS A 64 14.25 -2.44 17.77
C LYS A 64 14.81 -2.11 16.37
N GLU A 65 14.20 -2.59 15.28
CA GLU A 65 14.77 -2.44 13.94
C GLU A 65 13.80 -2.00 12.83
N LEU A 66 12.48 -2.00 13.03
CA LEU A 66 11.54 -1.60 11.97
C LEU A 66 11.03 -0.18 12.20
N ILE A 67 11.20 0.67 11.19
CA ILE A 67 10.90 2.11 11.23
C ILE A 67 9.64 2.37 10.40
N LEU A 68 8.67 3.10 10.97
CA LEU A 68 7.57 3.66 10.17
C LEU A 68 8.12 4.80 9.31
N SER A 69 7.80 4.82 8.01
CA SER A 69 8.18 5.95 7.16
C SER A 69 7.53 7.24 7.67
N GLU A 70 8.22 8.38 7.63
CA GLU A 70 7.67 9.68 8.06
C GLU A 70 6.30 9.96 7.43
N LYS A 71 6.15 9.62 6.15
CA LYS A 71 4.89 9.72 5.43
C LYS A 71 3.78 8.85 6.02
N THR A 72 4.07 7.61 6.39
CA THR A 72 3.12 6.72 7.09
C THR A 72 2.71 7.33 8.43
N ARG A 73 3.67 7.86 9.19
CA ARG A 73 3.42 8.50 10.50
C ARG A 73 2.46 9.68 10.34
N LEU A 74 2.75 10.59 9.42
CA LEU A 74 1.93 11.76 9.16
C LEU A 74 0.53 11.38 8.66
N LYS A 75 0.43 10.35 7.81
CA LYS A 75 -0.86 9.89 7.29
C LYS A 75 -1.77 9.31 8.37
N TYR A 76 -1.22 8.53 9.30
CA TYR A 76 -2.05 7.72 10.22
C TYR A 76 -2.09 8.23 11.65
N ASN A 77 -1.17 9.11 12.10
CA ASN A 77 -1.20 9.70 13.45
C ASN A 77 -2.09 10.95 13.55
N VAL A 78 -3.18 10.97 12.79
CA VAL A 78 -4.23 12.01 12.84
C VAL A 78 -5.13 11.83 14.06
N ALA A 79 -5.76 12.92 14.52
CA ALA A 79 -6.64 12.90 15.72
C ALA A 79 -7.91 12.05 15.51
N THR A 80 -8.42 12.00 14.28
CA THR A 80 -9.62 11.26 13.92
C THR A 80 -9.32 10.14 12.94
N CYS A 81 -10.14 9.09 12.97
CA CYS A 81 -10.19 8.08 11.93
C CYS A 81 -11.65 7.79 11.58
N THR A 82 -11.85 6.95 10.57
CA THR A 82 -13.17 6.48 10.19
C THR A 82 -13.42 5.08 10.73
N ALA A 83 -14.50 4.92 11.48
CA ALA A 83 -15.07 3.64 11.87
C ALA A 83 -16.13 3.22 10.85
N VAL A 84 -16.05 1.96 10.42
CA VAL A 84 -16.93 1.37 9.40
C VAL A 84 -17.54 0.10 9.97
N ASP A 85 -18.84 0.14 10.19
CA ASP A 85 -19.63 -1.05 10.53
C ASP A 85 -20.34 -1.54 9.27
N ILE A 86 -20.22 -2.83 8.96
CA ILE A 86 -20.83 -3.47 7.80
C ILE A 86 -21.70 -4.62 8.31
N ASN A 87 -22.94 -4.73 7.84
CA ASN A 87 -23.77 -5.92 8.04
C ASN A 87 -23.90 -6.73 6.73
N ASP A 88 -24.62 -7.86 6.75
CA ASP A 88 -24.79 -8.72 5.56
C ASP A 88 -25.32 -7.97 4.34
N LEU A 89 -26.32 -7.09 4.55
CA LEU A 89 -26.88 -6.26 3.49
C LEU A 89 -25.83 -5.26 2.97
N GLY A 90 -25.09 -4.63 3.88
CA GLY A 90 -24.01 -3.70 3.56
C GLY A 90 -22.90 -4.36 2.75
N ALA A 91 -22.50 -5.58 3.09
CA ALA A 91 -21.49 -6.33 2.33
C ALA A 91 -21.94 -6.51 0.88
N LYS A 92 -23.16 -6.99 0.67
CA LYS A 92 -23.75 -7.14 -0.68
C LYS A 92 -23.80 -5.81 -1.43
N ARG A 93 -24.29 -4.75 -0.80
CA ARG A 93 -24.40 -3.42 -1.43
C ARG A 93 -23.05 -2.78 -1.73
N LEU A 94 -22.03 -3.03 -0.91
CA LEU A 94 -20.65 -2.64 -1.20
C LEU A 94 -20.15 -3.34 -2.46
N THR A 95 -20.34 -4.66 -2.55
CA THR A 95 -19.97 -5.44 -3.74
C THR A 95 -20.64 -4.87 -4.99
N ASP A 96 -21.97 -4.66 -4.94
CA ASP A 96 -22.71 -4.05 -6.05
C ASP A 96 -22.13 -2.70 -6.47
N ALA A 97 -21.80 -1.84 -5.49
CA ALA A 97 -21.20 -0.53 -5.73
C ALA A 97 -19.79 -0.63 -6.33
N TYR A 98 -18.97 -1.58 -5.87
CA TYR A 98 -17.66 -1.86 -6.44
C TYR A 98 -17.75 -2.29 -7.91
N HIS A 99 -18.74 -3.11 -8.28
CA HIS A 99 -18.92 -3.56 -9.67
C HIS A 99 -19.45 -2.46 -10.62
N GLN A 100 -19.96 -1.34 -10.11
CA GLN A 100 -20.30 -0.18 -10.93
C GLN A 100 -19.07 0.64 -11.35
N ILE A 101 -17.91 0.41 -10.73
CA ILE A 101 -16.68 1.15 -11.02
C ILE A 101 -16.08 0.70 -12.35
N ARG A 102 -15.33 1.60 -13.00
CA ARG A 102 -14.65 1.36 -14.28
C ARG A 102 -13.39 0.50 -14.13
N GLY A 103 -13.37 -0.67 -14.73
CA GLY A 103 -12.17 -1.49 -15.01
C GLY A 103 -11.04 -1.43 -13.97
N LEU A 104 -9.80 -1.21 -14.43
CA LEU A 104 -8.59 -1.19 -13.61
C LEU A 104 -8.32 0.20 -13.00
N PRO A 105 -7.57 0.25 -11.89
CA PRO A 105 -7.07 1.51 -11.34
C PRO A 105 -6.32 2.31 -12.41
N GLY A 106 -6.45 3.63 -12.38
CA GLY A 106 -5.96 4.49 -13.45
C GLY A 106 -4.46 4.30 -13.75
N PHE A 107 -3.64 4.07 -12.72
CA PHE A 107 -2.20 3.85 -12.89
C PHE A 107 -1.87 2.46 -13.48
N VAL A 108 -2.58 1.39 -13.09
CA VAL A 108 -2.41 0.05 -13.68
C VAL A 108 -2.80 0.08 -15.15
N HIS A 109 -3.98 0.64 -15.46
CA HIS A 109 -4.47 0.79 -16.82
C HIS A 109 -3.47 1.56 -17.70
N ARG A 110 -2.96 2.69 -17.21
CA ARG A 110 -1.97 3.51 -17.91
C ARG A 110 -0.65 2.77 -18.14
N PHE A 111 -0.16 2.04 -17.14
CA PHE A 111 1.06 1.25 -17.25
C PHE A 111 0.96 0.20 -18.37
N LEU A 112 -0.13 -0.57 -18.39
CA LEU A 112 -0.39 -1.60 -19.40
C LEU A 112 -0.53 -0.99 -20.82
N HIS A 113 -1.11 0.20 -20.94
CA HIS A 113 -1.24 0.90 -22.21
C HIS A 113 -0.01 1.72 -22.62
N GLY A 114 1.16 1.48 -22.01
CA GLY A 114 2.40 2.14 -22.38
C GLY A 114 2.37 3.66 -22.18
N ARG A 115 1.50 4.17 -21.31
CA ARG A 115 1.45 5.61 -21.03
C ARG A 115 2.61 6.01 -20.11
N PRO A 116 3.14 7.24 -20.25
CA PRO A 116 4.18 7.73 -19.34
C PRO A 116 3.73 7.69 -17.87
N SER A 117 4.54 7.07 -17.01
CA SER A 117 4.36 6.98 -15.56
C SER A 117 5.67 6.68 -14.84
N LEU A 118 5.70 6.75 -13.51
CA LEU A 118 6.90 6.44 -12.73
C LEU A 118 7.24 4.95 -12.74
N GLU A 119 6.21 4.11 -12.67
CA GLU A 119 6.32 2.65 -12.79
C GLU A 119 6.94 2.27 -14.14
N ARG A 120 6.58 3.01 -15.19
CA ARG A 120 7.17 2.82 -16.52
C ARG A 120 8.67 3.14 -16.52
N ALA A 121 9.09 4.22 -15.85
CA ALA A 121 10.51 4.58 -15.75
C ALA A 121 11.32 3.50 -15.04
N LEU A 122 10.77 2.99 -13.93
CA LEU A 122 11.36 1.90 -13.16
C LEU A 122 11.39 0.59 -13.97
N PHE A 123 10.31 0.25 -14.68
CA PHE A 123 10.24 -0.92 -15.54
C PHE A 123 11.28 -0.88 -16.67
N VAL A 124 11.52 0.30 -17.25
CA VAL A 124 12.58 0.47 -18.26
C VAL A 124 13.97 0.26 -17.65
N GLN A 125 14.17 0.48 -16.35
CA GLN A 125 15.46 0.21 -15.70
C GLN A 125 15.58 -1.25 -15.22
N ALA A 126 14.49 -1.80 -14.68
CA ALA A 126 14.45 -3.06 -13.96
C ALA A 126 13.10 -3.76 -14.20
N PRO A 127 12.90 -4.41 -15.36
CA PRO A 127 11.64 -5.09 -15.69
C PRO A 127 11.28 -6.21 -14.71
N GLU A 128 12.27 -6.79 -14.03
CA GLU A 128 12.12 -7.86 -13.03
C GLU A 128 11.28 -7.42 -11.81
N MET A 129 11.13 -6.11 -11.59
CA MET A 129 10.25 -5.55 -10.55
C MET A 129 8.75 -5.71 -10.86
N TYR A 130 8.40 -6.07 -12.09
CA TYR A 130 7.02 -6.10 -12.59
C TYR A 130 6.65 -7.47 -13.18
N PRO A 131 6.83 -8.59 -12.45
CA PRO A 131 6.39 -9.88 -12.97
C PRO A 131 4.87 -9.88 -13.19
N ILE A 132 4.45 -10.63 -14.21
CA ILE A 132 3.05 -11.02 -14.39
C ILE A 132 2.95 -12.49 -14.00
N PHE A 133 1.92 -12.82 -13.23
CA PHE A 133 1.56 -14.17 -12.83
C PHE A 133 0.29 -14.59 -13.57
N ASP A 134 0.27 -15.86 -13.99
CA ASP A 134 -0.92 -16.50 -14.55
C ASP A 134 -1.90 -16.86 -13.42
N THR A 135 -3.20 -16.69 -13.68
CA THR A 135 -4.24 -17.27 -12.83
C THR A 135 -4.48 -18.72 -13.26
N PRO A 136 -4.53 -19.70 -12.33
CA PRO A 136 -4.54 -21.12 -12.72
C PRO A 136 -5.82 -21.64 -13.41
N TYR A 137 -6.91 -20.89 -13.42
CA TYR A 137 -8.23 -21.39 -13.87
C TYR A 137 -8.89 -20.55 -14.96
N ASP A 138 -8.33 -19.40 -15.33
CA ASP A 138 -8.84 -18.57 -16.42
C ASP A 138 -7.72 -17.73 -17.06
N ASP A 139 -8.08 -16.91 -18.04
CA ASP A 139 -7.13 -16.04 -18.76
C ASP A 139 -6.75 -14.77 -17.99
N SER A 140 -7.21 -14.62 -16.74
CA SER A 140 -6.86 -13.47 -15.93
C SER A 140 -5.38 -13.51 -15.57
N LYS A 141 -4.85 -12.34 -15.21
CA LYS A 141 -3.45 -12.17 -14.85
C LYS A 141 -3.34 -11.39 -13.56
N THR A 142 -2.22 -11.51 -12.88
CA THR A 142 -1.88 -10.64 -11.77
C THR A 142 -0.54 -9.97 -12.01
N ILE A 143 -0.48 -8.64 -11.90
CA ILE A 143 0.79 -7.92 -12.01
C ILE A 143 1.28 -7.51 -10.63
N LEU A 144 2.54 -7.82 -10.30
CA LEU A 144 3.21 -7.26 -9.13
C LEU A 144 3.81 -5.91 -9.52
N MET A 145 3.65 -4.91 -8.67
CA MET A 145 4.19 -3.58 -8.87
C MET A 145 4.86 -3.10 -7.58
N THR A 146 5.91 -2.30 -7.68
CA THR A 146 6.42 -1.59 -6.51
C THR A 146 5.45 -0.50 -6.10
N ASN A 147 5.38 -0.22 -4.80
CA ASN A 147 4.66 0.94 -4.33
C ASN A 147 5.63 2.14 -4.28
N PRO A 148 5.60 3.06 -5.27
CA PRO A 148 6.64 4.07 -5.40
C PRO A 148 6.60 5.09 -4.25
N ALA A 149 5.52 5.10 -3.45
CA ALA A 149 5.40 5.89 -2.23
C ALA A 149 6.43 5.53 -1.15
N TYR A 150 7.01 4.32 -1.21
CA TYR A 150 7.93 3.77 -0.22
C TYR A 150 9.32 3.46 -0.79
N LEU A 151 9.53 3.75 -2.07
CA LEU A 151 10.80 3.54 -2.75
C LEU A 151 11.56 4.87 -2.85
N ASP A 152 12.79 4.93 -2.35
CA ASP A 152 13.70 6.03 -2.72
C ASP A 152 14.19 5.79 -4.14
N ILE A 153 13.44 6.31 -5.09
CA ILE A 153 13.67 6.10 -6.53
C ILE A 153 14.97 6.74 -6.97
N LYS A 154 15.32 7.91 -6.43
CA LYS A 154 16.58 8.60 -6.79
C LYS A 154 17.76 7.75 -6.35
N LYS A 155 17.71 7.23 -5.13
CA LYS A 155 18.74 6.31 -4.64
C LYS A 155 18.77 5.02 -5.45
N PHE A 156 17.64 4.36 -5.67
CA PHE A 156 17.57 3.11 -6.43
C PHE A 156 18.15 3.24 -7.85
N LEU A 157 17.77 4.29 -8.58
CA LEU A 157 18.31 4.56 -9.91
C LEU A 157 19.82 4.85 -9.85
N SER A 158 20.27 5.63 -8.86
CA SER A 158 21.71 5.88 -8.66
C SER A 158 22.47 4.58 -8.34
N ASP A 159 21.88 3.69 -7.55
CA ASP A 159 22.46 2.40 -7.23
C ASP A 159 22.57 1.56 -8.52
N CYS A 160 21.52 1.51 -9.35
CA CYS A 160 21.55 0.79 -10.64
C CYS A 160 22.60 1.30 -11.64
N GLU A 161 23.03 2.57 -11.52
CA GLU A 161 24.14 3.11 -12.33
C GLU A 161 25.51 2.73 -11.75
N LYS A 162 25.61 2.53 -10.43
CA LYS A 162 26.85 2.22 -9.70
C LYS A 162 27.14 0.72 -9.60
N VAL A 163 26.08 -0.09 -9.54
CA VAL A 163 26.12 -1.55 -9.37
C VAL A 163 25.18 -2.21 -10.37
N SER A 164 25.17 -3.55 -10.45
CA SER A 164 24.21 -4.23 -11.31
C SER A 164 22.76 -4.03 -10.81
N THR A 165 21.80 -3.94 -11.73
CA THR A 165 20.36 -3.86 -11.39
C THR A 165 19.95 -4.98 -10.44
N GLY A 166 20.39 -6.22 -10.68
CA GLY A 166 20.09 -7.36 -9.81
C GLY A 166 20.63 -7.20 -8.38
N TYR A 167 21.81 -6.60 -8.20
CA TYR A 167 22.31 -6.28 -6.87
C TYR A 167 21.49 -5.16 -6.22
N ALA A 168 21.19 -4.09 -6.96
CA ALA A 168 20.39 -2.98 -6.46
C ALA A 168 19.00 -3.43 -5.98
N LEU A 169 18.35 -4.35 -6.71
CA LEU A 169 17.07 -4.94 -6.33
C LEU A 169 17.14 -5.70 -5.00
N LYS A 170 18.19 -6.52 -4.80
CA LYS A 170 18.41 -7.25 -3.54
C LYS A 170 18.67 -6.35 -2.34
N GLN A 171 19.12 -5.12 -2.56
CA GLN A 171 19.31 -4.14 -1.49
C GLN A 171 18.02 -3.44 -1.07
N LEU A 172 16.93 -3.52 -1.85
CA LEU A 172 15.69 -2.80 -1.54
C LEU A 172 15.04 -3.27 -0.24
N LYS A 173 15.16 -4.56 0.13
CA LYS A 173 14.66 -5.07 1.41
C LYS A 173 15.37 -4.47 2.64
N ASN A 174 16.55 -3.88 2.44
CA ASN A 174 17.37 -3.23 3.47
C ASN A 174 17.19 -1.71 3.46
N SER A 175 16.24 -1.18 2.67
CA SER A 175 15.98 0.26 2.68
C SER A 175 15.45 0.70 4.06
N GLU A 176 15.62 1.97 4.40
CA GLU A 176 15.15 2.54 5.68
C GLU A 176 13.65 2.28 5.92
N ASN A 177 12.86 2.24 4.84
CA ASN A 177 11.42 2.01 4.91
C ASN A 177 11.03 0.55 4.60
N GLY A 178 11.99 -0.37 4.46
CA GLY A 178 11.77 -1.72 3.98
C GLY A 178 11.37 -1.77 2.50
N LEU A 179 10.83 -2.89 2.06
CA LEU A 179 10.33 -3.11 0.71
C LEU A 179 8.81 -3.23 0.72
N ALA A 180 8.16 -2.49 -0.19
CA ALA A 180 6.71 -2.44 -0.35
C ALA A 180 6.31 -2.74 -1.80
N LEU A 181 5.55 -3.81 -1.98
CA LEU A 181 5.00 -4.22 -3.28
C LEU A 181 3.48 -4.35 -3.18
N VAL A 182 2.81 -4.29 -4.32
CA VAL A 182 1.36 -4.51 -4.43
C VAL A 182 1.09 -5.32 -5.69
N THR A 183 0.30 -6.39 -5.57
CA THR A 183 -0.22 -7.11 -6.73
C THR A 183 -1.57 -6.56 -7.15
N TRP A 184 -1.90 -6.64 -8.44
CA TRP A 184 -3.20 -6.22 -8.96
C TRP A 184 -3.79 -7.32 -9.84
N TYR A 185 -4.97 -7.79 -9.49
CA TYR A 185 -5.76 -8.66 -10.35
C TYR A 185 -6.12 -7.93 -11.65
N ILE A 186 -6.07 -8.64 -12.78
CA ILE A 186 -6.41 -8.11 -14.09
C ILE A 186 -7.35 -9.10 -14.78
N HIS A 187 -8.61 -8.71 -14.85
CA HIS A 187 -9.63 -9.44 -15.61
C HIS A 187 -9.24 -9.58 -17.10
N PRO A 188 -9.53 -10.71 -17.77
CA PRO A 188 -9.13 -10.94 -19.17
C PRO A 188 -9.56 -9.82 -20.11
N GLU A 189 -10.80 -9.35 -19.95
CA GLU A 189 -11.34 -8.28 -20.79
C GLU A 189 -10.75 -6.89 -20.51
N ALA A 190 -10.11 -6.71 -19.35
CA ALA A 190 -9.37 -5.48 -19.04
C ALA A 190 -7.92 -5.51 -19.57
N LEU A 191 -7.40 -6.68 -19.98
CA LEU A 191 -6.06 -6.79 -20.55
C LEU A 191 -6.02 -6.20 -21.96
N PRO A 192 -5.05 -5.32 -22.27
CA PRO A 192 -4.72 -4.99 -23.65
C PRO A 192 -4.46 -6.25 -24.47
N ALA A 193 -4.92 -6.27 -25.74
CA ALA A 193 -4.81 -7.44 -26.62
C ALA A 193 -3.39 -8.04 -26.68
N LYS A 194 -2.35 -7.21 -26.63
CA LYS A 194 -0.94 -7.65 -26.62
C LYS A 194 -0.55 -8.50 -25.41
N PHE A 195 -1.26 -8.38 -24.29
CA PHE A 195 -1.01 -9.14 -23.07
C PHE A 195 -1.93 -10.35 -22.89
N ARG A 196 -2.92 -10.54 -23.77
CA ARG A 196 -3.77 -11.75 -23.81
C ARG A 196 -3.05 -12.94 -24.47
N ASN A 197 -1.71 -12.92 -24.48
CA ASN A 197 -0.85 -13.69 -25.37
C ASN A 197 -0.55 -15.10 -24.82
N THR A 198 -0.08 -16.02 -25.68
CA THR A 198 0.35 -17.39 -25.31
C THR A 198 1.74 -17.47 -24.66
N LEU A 199 2.43 -16.33 -24.52
CA LEU A 199 3.73 -16.28 -23.87
C LEU A 199 3.58 -16.61 -22.38
N PRO A 200 4.53 -17.35 -21.77
CA PRO A 200 4.56 -17.52 -20.33
C PRO A 200 4.52 -16.16 -19.62
N ALA A 201 3.69 -16.00 -18.58
CA ALA A 201 3.46 -14.69 -17.95
C ALA A 201 4.74 -13.95 -17.53
N HIS A 202 5.74 -14.69 -17.04
CA HIS A 202 7.04 -14.15 -16.64
C HIS A 202 7.85 -13.52 -17.79
N LYS A 203 7.51 -13.80 -19.07
CA LYS A 203 8.15 -13.22 -20.26
C LYS A 203 7.34 -12.12 -20.93
N VAL A 204 6.07 -11.93 -20.56
CA VAL A 204 5.14 -11.04 -21.26
C VAL A 204 5.66 -9.60 -21.29
N LEU A 205 6.00 -9.02 -20.13
CA LEU A 205 6.48 -7.63 -20.13
C LEU A 205 7.86 -7.47 -20.75
N GLU A 206 8.77 -8.43 -20.53
CA GLU A 206 10.11 -8.42 -21.13
C GLU A 206 10.01 -8.35 -22.66
N TYR A 207 9.16 -9.19 -23.25
CA TYR A 207 8.91 -9.23 -24.69
C TYR A 207 8.33 -7.90 -25.22
N HIS A 208 7.35 -7.33 -24.52
CA HIS A 208 6.71 -6.07 -24.94
C HIS A 208 7.46 -4.80 -24.50
N ARG A 209 8.65 -4.92 -23.89
CA ARG A 209 9.39 -3.78 -23.32
C ARG A 209 9.64 -2.68 -24.33
N ASN A 210 10.20 -3.01 -25.49
CA ASN A 210 10.55 -2.04 -26.54
C ASN A 210 9.31 -1.37 -27.15
N GLN A 211 8.25 -2.14 -27.36
CA GLN A 211 6.97 -1.61 -27.85
C GLN A 211 6.39 -0.58 -26.88
N LEU A 212 6.33 -0.92 -25.60
CA LEU A 212 5.81 -0.02 -24.58
C LEU A 212 6.72 1.22 -24.38
N ILE A 213 8.03 1.14 -24.66
CA ILE A 213 8.92 2.32 -24.67
C ILE A 213 8.52 3.22 -25.84
N HIS A 214 8.34 2.64 -27.03
CA HIS A 214 7.96 3.37 -28.23
C HIS A 214 6.59 4.05 -28.10
N GLU A 215 5.59 3.37 -27.54
CA GLU A 215 4.26 3.93 -27.30
C GLU A 215 4.31 5.16 -26.38
N ALA A 216 5.15 5.10 -25.34
CA ALA A 216 5.32 6.23 -24.44
C ALA A 216 6.08 7.38 -25.09
N ASP A 217 7.13 7.11 -25.85
CA ASP A 217 7.85 8.11 -26.64
C ASP A 217 6.91 8.81 -27.62
N PHE A 218 6.06 8.05 -28.31
CA PHE A 218 5.04 8.58 -29.21
C PHE A 218 4.05 9.49 -28.47
N ALA A 219 3.57 9.07 -27.30
CA ALA A 219 2.70 9.90 -26.47
C ALA A 219 3.38 11.24 -26.09
N CYS A 220 4.69 11.23 -25.84
CA CYS A 220 5.49 12.42 -25.51
C CYS A 220 5.79 13.33 -26.72
N LYS A 221 6.01 12.77 -27.93
CA LYS A 221 6.38 13.53 -29.14
C LYS A 221 5.36 14.59 -29.57
N SER A 222 4.11 14.45 -29.16
CA SER A 222 3.07 15.48 -29.35
C SER A 222 3.35 16.80 -28.61
N LYS A 223 4.33 16.83 -27.70
CA LYS A 223 4.66 17.98 -26.84
C LYS A 223 6.12 18.41 -27.08
N LYS A 224 6.33 19.55 -27.76
CA LYS A 224 7.67 20.04 -28.16
C LYS A 224 8.57 20.35 -26.95
N GLY A 225 9.84 19.93 -27.01
CA GLY A 225 10.94 20.51 -26.22
C GLY A 225 11.43 19.73 -24.98
N LYS A 226 10.99 18.49 -24.75
CA LYS A 226 11.46 17.66 -23.61
C LYS A 226 11.75 16.22 -24.05
N GLN A 227 12.77 15.59 -23.46
CA GLN A 227 13.08 14.17 -23.71
C GLN A 227 12.02 13.29 -23.03
N PRO A 228 11.76 12.06 -23.52
CA PRO A 228 10.80 11.13 -22.88
C PRO A 228 11.10 10.92 -21.38
N PHE A 229 12.38 10.78 -21.03
CA PHE A 229 12.89 10.66 -19.65
C PHE A 229 12.66 11.89 -18.76
N ASP A 230 12.52 13.09 -19.32
CA ASP A 230 12.16 14.29 -18.56
C ASP A 230 10.66 14.28 -18.19
N TYR A 231 9.83 13.64 -19.02
CA TYR A 231 8.41 13.40 -18.71
C TYR A 231 8.24 12.33 -17.63
N TYR A 232 9.10 11.31 -17.65
CA TYR A 232 9.16 10.27 -16.62
C TYR A 232 9.71 10.78 -15.27
N ARG A 233 10.65 11.74 -15.28
CA ARG A 233 11.22 12.34 -14.06
C ARG A 233 10.38 13.49 -13.49
N TYR A 234 9.68 14.26 -14.32
CA TYR A 234 9.04 15.52 -13.88
C TYR A 234 7.81 15.93 -14.72
N GLY A 235 6.94 14.99 -15.14
CA GLY A 235 5.82 15.23 -16.05
C GLY A 235 5.23 16.65 -15.99
N GLN A 236 5.14 17.34 -17.14
CA GLN A 236 4.80 18.78 -17.23
C GLN A 236 3.45 19.17 -16.58
N GLU A 237 2.59 18.20 -16.35
CA GLU A 237 1.21 18.35 -15.87
C GLU A 237 0.97 17.55 -14.59
N MET A 238 2.05 17.02 -13.98
CA MET A 238 1.92 16.45 -12.66
C MET A 238 1.78 17.61 -11.69
N THR A 239 0.55 17.84 -11.19
CA THR A 239 0.37 18.68 -10.01
C THR A 239 1.35 18.21 -8.94
N PRO A 240 1.80 19.07 -8.00
CA PRO A 240 2.63 18.64 -6.88
C PRO A 240 2.09 17.37 -6.19
N LEU A 241 0.78 17.13 -6.20
CA LEU A 241 0.12 15.88 -5.75
C LEU A 241 0.51 14.60 -6.50
N GLN A 242 0.83 14.68 -7.79
CA GLN A 242 1.27 13.54 -8.60
C GLN A 242 2.79 13.34 -8.55
N LEU A 243 3.56 14.40 -8.28
CA LEU A 243 5.00 14.34 -7.97
C LEU A 243 5.27 13.89 -6.52
N CYS A 244 4.33 14.19 -5.61
CA CYS A 244 4.41 13.90 -4.19
C CYS A 244 3.25 13.00 -3.73
N GLY A 245 3.30 11.73 -4.13
CA GLY A 245 3.08 10.71 -3.10
C GLY A 245 1.75 9.97 -3.02
N SER A 246 0.90 9.87 -4.05
CA SER A 246 -0.03 8.73 -4.07
C SER A 246 -0.51 8.40 -5.48
N PHE A 247 0.19 7.49 -6.17
CA PHE A 247 -0.20 6.94 -7.49
C PHE A 247 -1.64 6.38 -7.49
N SER A 248 -2.11 5.94 -6.32
CA SER A 248 -3.48 5.53 -6.07
C SER A 248 -4.54 6.62 -6.23
N LYS A 249 -4.16 7.90 -6.39
CA LYS A 249 -5.11 9.02 -6.62
C LYS A 249 -5.34 9.32 -8.10
N LEU A 250 -4.71 8.58 -9.01
CA LEU A 250 -4.96 8.74 -10.45
C LEU A 250 -6.38 8.26 -10.78
N PRO A 251 -7.24 9.12 -11.35
CA PRO A 251 -8.60 8.72 -11.70
C PRO A 251 -8.58 7.63 -12.76
N ARG A 252 -9.58 6.76 -12.72
CA ARG A 252 -9.82 5.77 -13.77
C ARG A 252 -10.10 6.49 -15.08
N THR A 253 -9.55 5.98 -16.18
CA THR A 253 -9.75 6.61 -17.49
C THR A 253 -11.18 6.36 -17.97
N VAL A 254 -11.83 7.41 -18.50
CA VAL A 254 -13.21 7.36 -19.03
C VAL A 254 -13.38 6.44 -20.24
N SER A 255 -12.30 5.98 -20.84
CA SER A 255 -12.30 4.98 -21.91
C SER A 255 -12.44 3.55 -21.40
N GLN A 256 -12.30 3.31 -20.09
CA GLN A 256 -12.53 1.99 -19.51
C GLN A 256 -14.02 1.73 -19.37
N ASP A 257 -14.41 0.52 -19.76
CA ASP A 257 -15.72 -0.05 -19.47
C ASP A 257 -15.92 -0.22 -17.95
N SER A 258 -17.19 -0.28 -17.52
CA SER A 258 -17.51 -0.68 -16.15
C SER A 258 -17.14 -2.14 -15.90
N ILE A 259 -16.89 -2.51 -14.65
CA ILE A 259 -16.62 -3.89 -14.26
C ILE A 259 -17.75 -4.81 -14.74
N THR A 260 -19.01 -4.45 -14.50
CA THR A 260 -20.17 -5.21 -15.03
C THR A 260 -20.14 -5.41 -16.55
N THR A 261 -19.66 -4.43 -17.31
CA THR A 261 -19.55 -4.54 -18.78
C THR A 261 -18.41 -5.46 -19.22
N LEU A 262 -17.33 -5.53 -18.43
CA LEU A 262 -16.22 -6.46 -18.68
C LEU A 262 -16.67 -7.90 -18.39
N GLU A 263 -17.39 -8.11 -17.30
CA GLU A 263 -17.95 -9.42 -16.92
C GLU A 263 -18.96 -9.90 -17.95
N SER A 264 -19.80 -9.03 -18.53
CA SER A 264 -20.77 -9.45 -19.55
C SER A 264 -20.14 -9.98 -20.86
N ARG A 265 -18.82 -9.85 -21.04
CA ARG A 265 -18.07 -10.30 -22.22
C ARG A 265 -17.22 -11.55 -21.95
N SER A 266 -17.24 -12.07 -20.73
CA SER A 266 -16.41 -13.19 -20.29
C SER A 266 -17.20 -14.10 -19.34
N GLU A 267 -16.73 -15.33 -19.16
CA GLU A 267 -17.22 -16.20 -18.09
C GLU A 267 -16.45 -15.95 -16.77
N SER A 268 -15.35 -15.20 -16.83
CA SER A 268 -14.56 -14.81 -15.67
C SER A 268 -15.28 -13.75 -14.83
N ILE A 269 -15.17 -13.89 -13.51
CA ILE A 269 -15.63 -12.89 -12.56
C ILE A 269 -14.53 -11.84 -12.38
N TYR A 270 -14.94 -10.58 -12.25
CA TYR A 270 -14.03 -9.52 -11.87
C TYR A 270 -13.87 -9.52 -10.34
N LEU A 271 -12.66 -9.76 -9.83
CA LEU A 271 -12.38 -9.64 -8.41
C LEU A 271 -12.18 -8.15 -8.06
N ALA A 272 -13.25 -7.47 -7.65
CA ALA A 272 -13.25 -6.04 -7.37
C ALA A 272 -12.87 -5.74 -5.90
N CYS A 273 -13.28 -6.61 -4.98
CA CYS A 273 -13.10 -6.52 -3.54
C CYS A 273 -12.95 -7.92 -2.89
N LEU A 274 -12.75 -7.98 -1.56
CA LEU A 274 -12.61 -9.28 -0.86
C LEU A 274 -13.91 -10.10 -0.88
N PHE A 275 -15.08 -9.47 -0.92
CA PHE A 275 -16.36 -10.19 -0.94
C PHE A 275 -16.52 -11.05 -2.20
N ASP A 276 -15.84 -10.70 -3.29
CA ASP A 276 -15.89 -11.47 -4.56
C ASP A 276 -15.24 -12.85 -4.44
N LEU A 277 -14.40 -13.05 -3.43
CA LEU A 277 -13.76 -14.34 -3.16
C LEU A 277 -14.77 -15.43 -2.72
N ASP A 278 -15.97 -15.03 -2.30
CA ASP A 278 -17.03 -15.97 -1.96
C ASP A 278 -17.86 -16.42 -3.17
N GLN A 279 -17.75 -15.76 -4.33
CA GLN A 279 -18.54 -16.10 -5.52
C GLN A 279 -18.17 -17.49 -6.06
N ASP A 280 -16.87 -17.79 -6.14
CA ASP A 280 -16.34 -19.14 -6.34
C ASP A 280 -15.18 -19.36 -5.36
N LYS A 281 -15.50 -19.91 -4.20
CA LYS A 281 -14.53 -20.18 -3.13
C LYS A 281 -13.42 -21.13 -3.55
N LYS A 282 -13.72 -22.10 -4.41
CA LYS A 282 -12.74 -23.11 -4.85
C LYS A 282 -11.73 -22.47 -5.79
N GLN A 283 -12.19 -21.68 -6.76
CA GLN A 283 -11.29 -20.91 -7.62
C GLN A 283 -10.50 -19.89 -6.82
N SER A 284 -11.15 -19.14 -5.93
CA SER A 284 -10.49 -18.15 -5.08
C SER A 284 -9.38 -18.76 -4.22
N LEU A 285 -9.60 -19.95 -3.65
CA LEU A 285 -8.57 -20.68 -2.92
C LEU A 285 -7.36 -21.04 -3.81
N ILE A 286 -7.62 -21.57 -5.02
CA ILE A 286 -6.56 -21.91 -5.99
C ILE A 286 -5.77 -20.65 -6.38
N TYR A 287 -6.47 -19.54 -6.66
CA TYR A 287 -5.85 -18.27 -7.03
C TYR A 287 -4.97 -17.73 -5.91
N LEU A 288 -5.49 -17.61 -4.69
CA LEU A 288 -4.76 -17.00 -3.57
C LEU A 288 -3.56 -17.84 -3.16
N THR A 289 -3.66 -19.17 -3.20
CA THR A 289 -2.54 -20.09 -2.95
C THR A 289 -1.43 -19.88 -3.97
N SER A 290 -1.78 -19.95 -5.27
CA SER A 290 -0.83 -19.71 -6.36
C SER A 290 -0.21 -18.31 -6.29
N LEU A 291 -1.01 -17.29 -5.99
CA LEU A 291 -0.54 -15.91 -5.87
C LEU A 291 0.46 -15.75 -4.71
N ARG A 292 0.16 -16.29 -3.52
CA ARG A 292 1.07 -16.27 -2.37
C ARG A 292 2.41 -16.90 -2.74
N ASP A 293 2.38 -18.09 -3.32
CA ASP A 293 3.59 -18.86 -3.62
C ASP A 293 4.42 -18.16 -4.71
N ASN A 294 3.77 -17.59 -5.73
CA ASN A 294 4.42 -16.76 -6.74
C ASN A 294 5.06 -15.48 -6.15
N ILE A 295 4.39 -14.82 -5.20
CA ILE A 295 4.96 -13.67 -4.48
C ILE A 295 6.21 -14.10 -3.71
N LEU A 296 6.14 -15.17 -2.91
CA LEU A 296 7.27 -15.66 -2.12
C LEU A 296 8.47 -16.05 -2.99
N ALA A 297 8.21 -16.78 -4.08
CA ALA A 297 9.25 -17.13 -5.06
C ALA A 297 9.91 -15.89 -5.67
N ASN A 298 9.10 -14.87 -6.02
CA ASN A 298 9.63 -13.61 -6.55
C ASN A 298 10.46 -12.83 -5.50
N LEU A 299 9.97 -12.75 -4.26
CA LEU A 299 10.69 -12.10 -3.15
C LEU A 299 12.08 -12.72 -2.94
N SER A 300 12.16 -14.05 -2.92
CA SER A 300 13.44 -14.76 -2.80
C SER A 300 14.35 -14.49 -4.02
N THR A 301 13.82 -14.69 -5.23
CA THR A 301 14.62 -14.66 -6.47
C THR A 301 15.10 -13.26 -6.83
N VAL A 302 14.20 -12.28 -6.82
CA VAL A 302 14.46 -10.91 -7.32
C VAL A 302 15.03 -10.02 -6.21
N TYR A 303 14.46 -10.12 -5.01
CA TYR A 303 14.77 -9.22 -3.90
C TYR A 303 15.69 -9.84 -2.85
N GLY A 304 16.08 -11.11 -3.00
CA GLY A 304 17.00 -11.79 -2.08
C GLY A 304 16.42 -11.90 -0.67
N VAL A 305 15.09 -11.97 -0.55
CA VAL A 305 14.40 -12.13 0.73
C VAL A 305 14.61 -13.55 1.25
N THR A 306 14.83 -13.67 2.54
CA THR A 306 15.22 -14.88 3.26
C THR A 306 14.24 -15.16 4.41
N PRO A 307 14.20 -16.39 4.95
CA PRO A 307 13.41 -16.74 6.13
C PRO A 307 13.56 -15.81 7.35
N GLN A 308 14.70 -15.11 7.48
CA GLN A 308 14.97 -14.19 8.58
C GLN A 308 14.33 -12.81 8.38
N ASP A 309 13.93 -12.48 7.15
CA ASP A 309 13.24 -11.23 6.85
C ASP A 309 11.79 -11.29 7.31
N LYS A 310 11.25 -10.16 7.74
CA LYS A 310 9.85 -10.06 8.20
C LYS A 310 8.95 -9.78 7.02
N ILE A 311 8.12 -10.76 6.63
CA ILE A 311 7.24 -10.67 5.47
C ILE A 311 5.78 -10.58 5.93
N LYS A 312 5.02 -9.61 5.43
CA LYS A 312 3.56 -9.56 5.54
C LYS A 312 2.94 -9.54 4.15
N ILE A 313 1.89 -10.35 3.97
CA ILE A 313 1.10 -10.40 2.74
C ILE A 313 -0.38 -10.32 3.13
N TYR A 314 -1.06 -9.25 2.71
CA TYR A 314 -2.43 -8.95 3.15
C TYR A 314 -3.24 -8.17 2.14
N LEU A 315 -4.55 -8.16 2.35
CA LEU A 315 -5.51 -7.36 1.61
C LEU A 315 -6.21 -6.37 2.55
N HIS A 316 -6.71 -5.27 2.01
CA HIS A 316 -7.49 -4.31 2.77
C HIS A 316 -8.99 -4.51 2.61
N MET A 317 -9.78 -4.13 3.61
CA MET A 317 -11.20 -3.86 3.44
C MET A 317 -11.61 -2.71 4.37
N PRO A 318 -12.39 -1.70 3.93
CA PRO A 318 -12.87 -1.45 2.56
C PRO A 318 -11.82 -0.83 1.62
N TYR A 319 -12.06 -0.92 0.31
CA TYR A 319 -11.22 -0.33 -0.75
C TYR A 319 -11.67 1.06 -1.20
N LEU A 320 -10.70 1.95 -1.49
CA LEU A 320 -10.86 3.20 -2.25
C LEU A 320 -11.40 2.95 -3.65
N GLU A 321 -12.29 3.83 -4.14
CA GLU A 321 -12.80 3.79 -5.53
C GLU A 321 -11.62 3.73 -6.52
N ALA A 322 -10.63 4.58 -6.29
CA ALA A 322 -9.44 4.70 -7.13
C ALA A 322 -8.55 3.44 -7.11
N THR A 323 -8.71 2.54 -6.12
CA THR A 323 -7.96 1.27 -6.00
C THR A 323 -8.86 0.04 -5.99
N THR A 324 -10.14 0.17 -6.33
CA THR A 324 -11.09 -0.96 -6.43
C THR A 324 -10.68 -1.96 -7.49
N THR A 325 -10.05 -3.02 -7.06
CA THR A 325 -9.64 -4.23 -7.78
C THR A 325 -8.96 -5.05 -6.69
N LEU A 326 -9.15 -6.37 -6.67
CA LEU A 326 -8.46 -7.22 -5.71
C LEU A 326 -6.95 -7.00 -5.84
N HIS A 327 -6.35 -6.60 -4.73
CA HIS A 327 -4.92 -6.29 -4.69
C HIS A 327 -4.32 -6.70 -3.36
N VAL A 328 -3.14 -7.31 -3.43
CA VAL A 328 -2.43 -7.82 -2.25
C VAL A 328 -1.24 -6.91 -1.95
N HIS A 329 -1.18 -6.39 -0.74
CA HIS A 329 -0.04 -5.65 -0.22
C HIS A 329 1.02 -6.62 0.29
N VAL A 330 2.27 -6.37 -0.06
CA VAL A 330 3.43 -7.14 0.37
C VAL A 330 4.41 -6.19 1.05
N ARG A 331 4.79 -6.50 2.29
CA ARG A 331 5.73 -5.72 3.10
C ARG A 331 6.88 -6.63 3.51
N VAL A 332 8.11 -6.16 3.32
CA VAL A 332 9.31 -6.85 3.81
C VAL A 332 10.14 -5.87 4.63
N ASN A 333 10.46 -6.24 5.87
CA ASN A 333 11.22 -5.41 6.81
C ASN A 333 10.66 -3.97 6.93
N GLN A 334 9.34 -3.83 6.89
CA GLN A 334 8.64 -2.55 7.03
C GLN A 334 7.71 -2.63 8.24
N ALA A 335 7.69 -1.56 9.05
CA ALA A 335 6.69 -1.41 10.11
C ALA A 335 5.35 -0.97 9.52
N ASP A 336 4.26 -1.37 10.15
CA ASP A 336 2.91 -0.91 9.82
C ASP A 336 2.30 -0.11 10.97
N HIS A 337 1.36 0.75 10.65
CA HIS A 337 0.61 1.52 11.64
C HIS A 337 -0.64 0.75 12.07
N GLY A 338 -1.11 0.93 13.31
CA GLY A 338 -2.27 0.20 13.85
C GLY A 338 -3.55 0.37 13.01
N LEU A 339 -3.78 1.56 12.46
CA LEU A 339 -4.85 1.81 11.49
C LEU A 339 -4.72 1.06 10.16
N GLU A 340 -3.49 0.74 9.71
CA GLU A 340 -3.33 -0.10 8.52
C GLU A 340 -3.69 -1.54 8.87
N ASP A 341 -3.17 -2.07 9.99
CA ASP A 341 -3.47 -3.42 10.46
C ASP A 341 -4.96 -3.62 10.78
N ALA A 342 -5.65 -2.59 11.31
CA ALA A 342 -7.07 -2.66 11.66
C ALA A 342 -7.97 -3.07 10.48
N LYS A 343 -7.64 -2.63 9.26
CA LYS A 343 -8.36 -2.94 8.01
C LYS A 343 -7.68 -4.02 7.16
N SER A 344 -6.64 -4.67 7.68
CA SER A 344 -5.85 -5.66 6.95
C SER A 344 -6.28 -7.08 7.30
N PHE A 345 -6.36 -7.92 6.27
CA PHE A 345 -6.70 -9.34 6.33
C PHE A 345 -5.56 -10.14 5.71
N GLY A 346 -4.97 -11.06 6.48
CA GLY A 346 -3.80 -11.80 6.03
C GLY A 346 -4.13 -12.78 4.90
N ILE A 347 -3.23 -12.97 3.94
CA ILE A 347 -3.49 -13.91 2.85
C ILE A 347 -3.67 -15.35 3.37
N ASN A 348 -2.90 -15.76 4.38
CA ASN A 348 -3.07 -17.07 5.00
C ASN A 348 -4.38 -17.16 5.81
N GLU A 349 -4.81 -16.09 6.46
CA GLU A 349 -6.10 -16.04 7.18
C GLU A 349 -7.28 -16.29 6.20
N ILE A 350 -7.22 -15.68 5.03
CA ILE A 350 -8.23 -15.86 3.97
C ILE A 350 -8.17 -17.27 3.38
N ILE A 351 -6.96 -17.76 3.05
CA ILE A 351 -6.76 -19.12 2.53
C ILE A 351 -7.29 -20.15 3.52
N ASP A 352 -6.88 -20.09 4.79
CA ASP A 352 -7.33 -20.99 5.86
C ASP A 352 -8.84 -20.97 6.03
N THR A 353 -9.46 -19.78 5.90
CA THR A 353 -10.92 -19.62 5.96
C THR A 353 -11.60 -20.37 4.82
N LEU A 354 -11.11 -20.21 3.59
CA LEU A 354 -11.65 -20.88 2.42
C LEU A 354 -11.40 -22.41 2.44
N GLU A 355 -10.22 -22.85 2.86
CA GLU A 355 -9.86 -24.28 3.01
C GLU A 355 -10.80 -25.01 3.97
N LYS A 356 -11.21 -24.34 5.05
CA LYS A 356 -12.16 -24.89 6.03
C LYS A 356 -13.62 -24.81 5.57
N GLY A 357 -13.88 -24.34 4.34
CA GLY A 357 -15.23 -24.14 3.80
C GLY A 357 -15.95 -22.90 4.33
N GLY A 358 -15.25 -21.99 5.02
CA GLY A 358 -15.79 -20.74 5.54
C GLY A 358 -16.11 -19.72 4.46
N SER A 359 -16.53 -18.52 4.86
CA SER A 359 -16.80 -17.37 3.98
C SER A 359 -15.87 -16.22 4.34
N VAL A 360 -15.33 -15.56 3.31
CA VAL A 360 -14.53 -14.34 3.48
C VAL A 360 -15.40 -13.19 3.97
N THR A 361 -16.65 -13.13 3.52
CA THR A 361 -17.67 -12.19 4.03
C THR A 361 -17.89 -12.40 5.52
N ASP A 362 -18.18 -13.63 5.97
CA ASP A 362 -18.36 -13.92 7.39
C ASP A 362 -17.12 -13.57 8.21
N MET A 363 -15.92 -13.87 7.69
CA MET A 363 -14.65 -13.50 8.32
C MET A 363 -14.53 -11.98 8.52
N ILE A 364 -14.84 -11.19 7.48
CA ILE A 364 -14.81 -9.72 7.55
C ILE A 364 -15.86 -9.20 8.56
N LEU A 365 -17.09 -9.69 8.49
CA LEU A 365 -18.18 -9.25 9.36
C LEU A 365 -17.93 -9.62 10.82
N SER A 366 -17.33 -10.80 11.08
CA SER A 366 -16.98 -11.24 12.44
C SER A 366 -15.95 -10.34 13.13
N ARG A 367 -15.19 -9.56 12.37
CA ARG A 367 -14.22 -8.59 12.90
C ARG A 367 -14.90 -7.35 13.49
N GLY A 368 -16.16 -7.11 13.17
CA GLY A 368 -16.93 -5.95 13.63
C GLY A 368 -16.46 -4.64 12.99
N THR A 369 -16.34 -3.59 13.81
CA THR A 369 -15.97 -2.26 13.34
C THR A 369 -14.56 -2.24 12.74
N ILE A 370 -14.47 -1.82 11.48
CA ILE A 370 -13.19 -1.62 10.79
C ILE A 370 -12.78 -0.16 10.93
N TYR A 371 -11.53 0.09 11.32
CA TYR A 371 -10.97 1.43 11.41
C TYR A 371 -10.06 1.72 10.22
N CYS A 372 -10.32 2.82 9.52
CA CYS A 372 -9.51 3.27 8.39
C CYS A 372 -9.18 4.77 8.50
N SER A 373 -8.13 5.21 7.80
CA SER A 373 -7.78 6.63 7.73
C SER A 373 -8.77 7.45 6.91
N GLU A 374 -9.40 6.82 5.92
CA GLU A 374 -10.32 7.44 4.97
C GLU A 374 -11.38 6.40 4.58
N TYR A 375 -12.66 6.78 4.54
CA TYR A 375 -13.72 5.91 4.01
C TYR A 375 -13.93 6.14 2.51
N PRO A 376 -13.95 5.07 1.72
CA PRO A 376 -13.64 5.19 0.31
C PRO A 376 -14.76 5.41 -0.73
N ILE A 377 -15.97 4.90 -0.51
CA ILE A 377 -16.99 4.77 -1.58
C ILE A 377 -18.37 5.03 -1.06
N GLY A 378 -19.07 5.94 -1.75
CA GLY A 378 -20.51 6.16 -1.63
C GLY A 378 -20.90 6.62 -0.23
N GLU A 379 -21.33 7.87 -0.10
CA GLU A 379 -22.08 8.24 1.10
C GLU A 379 -23.41 7.49 1.09
N ASN A 380 -23.79 6.89 2.23
CA ASN A 380 -25.11 6.29 2.46
C ASN A 380 -25.38 4.96 1.71
N ILE A 381 -24.42 4.03 1.68
CA ILE A 381 -24.72 2.64 1.31
C ILE A 381 -25.55 1.97 2.42
N GLU A 382 -26.73 1.47 2.08
CA GLU A 382 -27.60 0.77 3.03
C GLU A 382 -26.87 -0.43 3.66
N GLY A 383 -26.96 -0.57 4.98
CA GLY A 383 -26.27 -1.62 5.74
C GLY A 383 -24.81 -1.28 6.11
N VAL A 384 -24.36 -0.07 5.81
CA VAL A 384 -23.00 0.40 6.08
C VAL A 384 -23.06 1.66 6.92
N CYS A 385 -22.47 1.61 8.11
CA CYS A 385 -22.41 2.74 9.01
C CYS A 385 -21.00 3.31 9.03
N VAL A 386 -20.86 4.56 8.59
CA VAL A 386 -19.58 5.26 8.54
C VAL A 386 -19.60 6.40 9.55
N LYS A 387 -18.64 6.42 10.47
CA LYS A 387 -18.53 7.45 11.51
C LYS A 387 -17.11 7.94 11.65
N THR A 388 -16.95 9.26 11.75
CA THR A 388 -15.69 9.84 12.23
C THR A 388 -15.61 9.65 13.75
N VAL A 389 -14.49 9.10 14.22
CA VAL A 389 -14.24 8.80 15.65
C VAL A 389 -12.82 9.22 16.04
N PRO A 390 -12.50 9.37 17.34
CA PRO A 390 -11.12 9.54 17.77
C PRO A 390 -10.26 8.36 17.33
N ASN A 391 -9.04 8.66 16.86
CA ASN A 391 -8.10 7.64 16.43
C ASN A 391 -7.43 7.01 17.66
N ILE A 392 -7.97 5.89 18.11
CA ILE A 392 -7.43 5.15 19.26
C ILE A 392 -6.18 4.32 18.90
N GLN A 393 -5.85 4.20 17.61
CA GLN A 393 -4.76 3.38 17.09
C GLN A 393 -3.46 4.18 16.88
N ARG A 394 -3.36 5.39 17.44
CA ARG A 394 -2.18 6.25 17.34
C ARG A 394 -0.98 5.64 18.08
N ASP A 395 0.20 5.75 17.47
CA ASP A 395 1.45 5.41 18.13
C ASP A 395 2.00 6.65 18.83
N TRP A 396 1.70 6.78 20.12
CA TRP A 396 2.12 7.94 20.93
C TRP A 396 3.63 8.13 20.99
N LYS A 397 4.38 7.04 21.09
CA LYS A 397 5.84 7.11 21.10
C LYS A 397 6.34 7.67 19.77
N ASP A 398 5.75 7.21 18.68
CA ASP A 398 6.08 7.70 17.34
C ASP A 398 5.74 9.18 17.15
N ILE A 399 4.57 9.62 17.62
CA ILE A 399 4.14 11.02 17.60
C ILE A 399 5.15 11.91 18.34
N PHE A 400 5.54 11.54 19.55
CA PHE A 400 6.48 12.35 20.33
C PHE A 400 7.87 12.40 19.69
N ASN A 401 8.33 11.28 19.09
CA ASN A 401 9.58 11.28 18.32
C ASN A 401 9.49 12.17 17.08
N LEU A 402 8.37 12.16 16.36
CA LEU A 402 8.13 13.00 15.20
C LEU A 402 8.18 14.49 15.57
N LEU A 403 7.64 14.84 16.74
CA LEU A 403 7.67 16.18 17.32
C LEU A 403 8.99 16.51 18.03
N LYS A 404 9.97 15.62 17.99
CA LYS A 404 11.33 15.79 18.56
C LYS A 404 11.35 16.03 20.07
N ALA A 405 10.37 15.52 20.81
CA ALA A 405 10.41 15.52 22.27
C ALA A 405 11.65 14.77 22.78
N ASP A 406 12.25 15.22 23.87
CA ASP A 406 13.39 14.55 24.47
C ASP A 406 12.98 13.22 25.14
N LYS A 407 13.98 12.38 25.43
CA LYS A 407 13.75 11.01 25.96
C LYS A 407 13.02 10.99 27.30
N LEU A 408 13.28 11.97 28.18
CA LEU A 408 12.65 12.03 29.50
C LEU A 408 11.18 12.45 29.36
N THR A 409 10.90 13.46 28.52
CA THR A 409 9.54 13.90 28.23
C THR A 409 8.71 12.79 27.57
N ILE A 410 9.30 12.05 26.64
CA ILE A 410 8.66 10.86 26.05
C ILE A 410 8.33 9.82 27.13
N ALA A 411 9.28 9.50 28.01
CA ALA A 411 9.06 8.50 29.06
C ALA A 411 7.95 8.93 30.02
N TYR A 412 7.97 10.20 30.45
CA TYR A 412 6.94 10.81 31.30
C TYR A 412 5.55 10.72 30.64
N LEU A 413 5.40 11.19 29.39
CA LEU A 413 4.11 11.19 28.71
C LEU A 413 3.58 9.78 28.43
N LEU A 414 4.45 8.83 28.09
CA LEU A 414 4.05 7.43 27.91
C LEU A 414 3.57 6.78 29.21
N GLN A 415 4.16 7.16 30.36
CA GLN A 415 3.69 6.77 31.67
C GLN A 415 2.35 7.43 32.01
N ALA A 416 2.22 8.74 31.77
CA ALA A 416 0.97 9.47 32.01
C ALA A 416 -0.19 8.94 31.16
N LEU A 417 0.07 8.48 29.93
CA LEU A 417 -0.93 7.86 29.05
C LEU A 417 -1.48 6.52 29.56
N GLN A 418 -0.91 5.93 30.61
CA GLN A 418 -1.53 4.79 31.30
C GLN A 418 -2.78 5.22 32.08
N GLU A 419 -2.90 6.50 32.42
CA GLU A 419 -4.06 7.08 33.06
C GLU A 419 -5.16 7.36 32.04
N ASN A 420 -6.33 6.72 32.21
CA ASN A 420 -7.45 6.84 31.27
C ASN A 420 -7.86 8.30 31.04
N ALA A 421 -7.80 9.15 32.08
CA ALA A 421 -8.16 10.56 31.98
C ALA A 421 -7.19 11.38 31.11
N VAL A 422 -5.90 11.04 31.12
CA VAL A 422 -4.89 11.65 30.24
C VAL A 422 -5.08 11.12 28.82
N LYS A 423 -5.19 9.79 28.68
CA LYS A 423 -5.34 9.12 27.38
C LYS A 423 -6.55 9.61 26.60
N SER A 424 -7.72 9.68 27.24
CA SER A 424 -8.96 10.11 26.57
C SER A 424 -8.89 11.54 26.06
N ARG A 425 -8.18 12.44 26.76
CA ARG A 425 -7.98 13.84 26.35
C ARG A 425 -6.93 13.98 25.27
N MET A 426 -5.79 13.31 25.44
CA MET A 426 -4.71 13.29 24.45
C MET A 426 -5.20 12.84 23.07
N GLN A 427 -6.07 11.82 23.03
CA GLN A 427 -6.68 11.33 21.79
C GLN A 427 -7.47 12.39 21.00
N LEU A 428 -7.90 13.48 21.66
CA LEU A 428 -8.67 14.55 21.03
C LEU A 428 -7.81 15.67 20.43
N LEU A 429 -6.48 15.60 20.60
CA LEU A 429 -5.54 16.59 20.09
C LEU A 429 -4.98 16.18 18.74
N ASP A 430 -4.82 17.13 17.82
CA ASP A 430 -4.01 16.93 16.61
C ASP A 430 -2.51 17.13 16.86
N LEU A 431 -1.69 17.00 15.81
CA LEU A 431 -0.23 17.08 15.93
C LEU A 431 0.25 18.48 16.36
N ASP A 432 -0.41 19.53 15.88
CA ASP A 432 -0.03 20.91 16.20
C ASP A 432 -0.30 21.19 17.68
N GLN A 433 -1.48 20.78 18.15
CA GLN A 433 -1.87 20.88 19.56
C GLN A 433 -0.97 20.05 20.48
N ILE A 434 -0.54 18.86 20.06
CA ILE A 434 0.44 18.08 20.84
C ILE A 434 1.80 18.80 20.85
N GLY A 435 2.19 19.44 19.75
CA GLY A 435 3.38 20.29 19.71
C GLY A 435 3.31 21.46 20.70
N GLU A 436 2.14 22.09 20.86
CA GLU A 436 1.91 23.12 21.87
C GLU A 436 1.99 22.55 23.30
N LEU A 437 1.42 21.38 23.55
CA LEU A 437 1.52 20.70 24.85
C LEU A 437 2.98 20.43 25.22
N LEU A 438 3.79 19.96 24.27
CA LEU A 438 5.21 19.70 24.50
C LEU A 438 5.96 20.98 24.89
N LYS A 439 5.70 22.10 24.21
CA LYS A 439 6.30 23.40 24.57
C LYS A 439 5.91 23.84 25.98
N ILE A 440 4.63 23.67 26.36
CA ILE A 440 4.17 23.98 27.73
C ILE A 440 4.94 23.14 28.75
N ILE A 441 5.15 21.85 28.49
CA ILE A 441 5.89 20.96 29.41
C ILE A 441 7.37 21.35 29.49
N GLU A 442 7.98 21.71 28.36
CA GLU A 442 9.39 22.12 28.29
C GLU A 442 9.69 23.45 29.00
N GLU A 443 8.68 24.32 29.16
CA GLU A 443 8.80 25.59 29.88
C GLU A 443 8.69 25.46 31.41
N ILE A 444 8.28 24.29 31.92
CA ILE A 444 8.14 24.03 33.36
C ILE A 444 9.43 23.40 33.89
N ASP A 445 9.94 23.91 35.02
CA ASP A 445 11.18 23.42 35.64
C ASP A 445 11.11 21.94 36.08
N GLU A 446 9.91 21.45 36.41
CA GLU A 446 9.63 20.08 36.82
C GLU A 446 8.46 19.49 36.03
N TYR A 447 8.49 18.18 35.76
CA TYR A 447 7.38 17.52 35.07
C TYR A 447 6.08 17.67 35.88
N PRO A 448 4.97 18.10 35.25
CA PRO A 448 3.72 18.29 35.97
C PRO A 448 3.24 16.97 36.58
N SER A 449 2.56 17.04 37.72
CA SER A 449 1.79 15.91 38.23
C SER A 449 0.70 15.50 37.22
N ILE A 450 0.17 14.29 37.35
CA ILE A 450 -0.94 13.82 36.49
C ILE A 450 -2.15 14.77 36.56
N GLU A 451 -2.45 15.32 37.75
CA GLU A 451 -3.56 16.26 37.93
C GLU A 451 -3.29 17.60 37.22
N GLU A 452 -2.07 18.12 37.32
CA GLU A 452 -1.66 19.33 36.61
C GLU A 452 -1.68 19.11 35.10
N LEU A 453 -1.19 17.97 34.60
CA LEU A 453 -1.26 17.62 33.19
C LEU A 453 -2.71 17.57 32.70
N ILE A 454 -3.63 16.96 33.46
CA ILE A 454 -5.05 16.97 33.14
C ILE A 454 -5.59 18.40 33.09
N ASN A 455 -5.19 19.26 34.02
CA ASN A 455 -5.62 20.66 34.05
C ASN A 455 -5.05 21.48 32.88
N ILE A 456 -3.83 21.20 32.43
CA ILE A 456 -3.27 21.76 31.18
C ILE A 456 -4.12 21.30 29.99
N LEU A 457 -4.35 19.99 29.84
CA LEU A 457 -5.13 19.41 28.74
C LEU A 457 -6.56 19.97 28.67
N LYS A 458 -7.21 20.21 29.81
CA LYS A 458 -8.56 20.81 29.87
C LYS A 458 -8.62 22.24 29.31
N ARG A 459 -7.50 22.98 29.33
CA ARG A 459 -7.41 24.36 28.82
C ARG A 459 -7.08 24.41 27.34
N MET A 460 -6.66 23.30 26.75
CA MET A 460 -6.37 23.21 25.32
C MET A 460 -7.67 23.16 24.50
N GLU A 461 -7.57 23.53 23.22
CA GLU A 461 -8.71 23.38 22.32
C GLU A 461 -8.85 21.93 21.84
N VAL A 462 -10.10 21.44 21.76
CA VAL A 462 -10.41 20.15 21.14
C VAL A 462 -10.15 20.27 19.64
N ASN A 463 -9.64 19.21 18.99
CA ASN A 463 -9.62 19.16 17.53
C ASN A 463 -11.01 19.52 16.94
N ALA A 464 -11.02 20.40 15.94
CA ALA A 464 -12.25 21.00 15.43
C ALA A 464 -13.28 19.99 14.91
N GLU A 465 -12.84 18.89 14.30
CA GLU A 465 -13.74 17.84 13.80
C GLU A 465 -14.38 17.07 14.97
N LEU A 466 -13.60 16.73 15.99
CA LEU A 466 -14.13 16.08 17.19
C LEU A 466 -15.07 17.00 17.97
N LYS A 467 -14.77 18.30 18.02
CA LYS A 467 -15.66 19.32 18.60
C LYS A 467 -17.02 19.37 17.90
N LYS A 468 -17.06 19.34 16.56
CA LYS A 468 -18.32 19.27 15.77
C LYS A 468 -19.15 18.02 16.11
N LEU A 469 -18.48 16.92 16.45
CA LEU A 469 -19.13 15.67 16.85
C LEU A 469 -19.62 15.67 18.31
N GLY A 470 -19.30 16.71 19.09
CA GLY A 470 -19.73 16.86 20.48
C GLY A 470 -18.75 16.30 21.51
N TRP A 471 -17.49 16.07 21.14
CA TRP A 471 -16.43 15.70 22.08
C TRP A 471 -15.96 16.91 22.90
N SER A 472 -15.68 16.67 24.18
CA SER A 472 -15.17 17.68 25.10
C SER A 472 -13.87 17.21 25.76
N LEU A 473 -12.85 18.07 25.79
CA LEU A 473 -11.64 17.88 26.61
C LEU A 473 -11.92 18.02 28.11
N GLU A 474 -13.01 18.69 28.49
CA GLU A 474 -13.38 18.83 29.90
C GLU A 474 -13.76 17.46 30.50
N THR A 475 -14.54 16.66 29.76
CA THR A 475 -15.01 15.34 30.20
C THR A 475 -14.17 14.19 29.63
N GLY A 476 -13.48 14.41 28.51
CA GLY A 476 -12.84 13.34 27.73
C GLY A 476 -13.83 12.43 27.01
N THR A 477 -15.09 12.86 26.84
CA THR A 477 -16.20 12.07 26.30
C THR A 477 -17.04 12.86 25.31
N CYS A 478 -17.91 12.16 24.57
CA CYS A 478 -18.87 12.77 23.64
C CYS A 478 -20.24 12.96 24.30
N ILE A 479 -20.81 14.17 24.20
CA ILE A 479 -22.08 14.55 24.85
C ILE A 479 -23.30 13.87 24.19
N LYS A 480 -23.19 13.41 22.93
CA LYS A 480 -24.32 12.88 22.14
C LYS A 480 -24.79 11.45 22.48
N GLN A 481 -24.37 10.84 23.59
CA GLN A 481 -24.57 9.41 23.82
C GLN A 481 -25.67 8.99 24.82
N GLU A 482 -26.59 9.88 25.24
CA GLU A 482 -27.70 9.47 26.15
C GLU A 482 -29.11 9.42 25.56
N SER A 483 -29.36 9.83 24.31
CA SER A 483 -30.73 9.94 23.79
C SER A 483 -31.14 8.88 22.76
N HIS A 484 -30.98 7.59 23.03
CA HIS A 484 -31.80 6.53 22.41
C HIS A 484 -31.82 5.28 23.30
N LYS A 485 -32.54 5.34 24.43
CA LYS A 485 -33.03 4.14 25.13
C LYS A 485 -34.54 4.04 24.97
N ASN A 486 -34.92 2.91 24.36
CA ASN A 486 -36.22 2.25 24.27
C ASN A 486 -37.28 2.88 23.35
N PRO A 487 -37.73 2.16 22.28
CA PRO A 487 -39.04 2.44 21.71
C PRO A 487 -40.11 2.18 22.78
N PRO A 488 -41.22 2.93 22.80
CA PRO A 488 -42.30 2.69 23.73
C PRO A 488 -42.80 1.26 23.54
N GLN A 489 -42.83 0.48 24.63
CA GLN A 489 -43.58 -0.76 24.67
C GLN A 489 -45.01 -0.43 24.22
N ALA A 490 -45.40 -0.98 23.07
CA ALA A 490 -46.79 -1.00 22.66
C ALA A 490 -47.57 -1.74 23.76
N LEU A 491 -48.33 -0.99 24.54
CA LEU A 491 -49.39 -1.54 25.37
C LEU A 491 -50.40 -2.15 24.41
N LEU A 492 -50.46 -3.49 24.42
CA LEU A 492 -51.60 -4.25 23.94
C LEU A 492 -52.84 -3.79 24.72
N GLY A 493 -53.77 -3.18 24.01
CA GLY A 493 -55.16 -2.97 24.39
C GLY A 493 -56.04 -3.48 23.27
#